data_AF-A0A0N4UQL9-F1
#
_entry.id   AF-A0A0N4UQL9-F1
#
_cell.length_a   1.000
_cell.length_b   1.000
_cell.length_c   1.000
_cell.angle_alpha   90.00
_cell.angle_beta   90.00
_cell.angle_gamma   90.00
#
_symmetry.space_group_name_H-M   'P 1'
#
loop_
_entity.id
_entity.type
_entity.pdbx_description
1 polymer ?
#
loop_
_entity_poly.entity_id
_entity_poly.type
_entity_poly.pdbx_seq_one_letter_code
_entity_poly.pdbx_strand_id
1 'polypeptide(L)' 'MCPNQAEFRPGRDCADQIFMLRRVLEHRFKYQQSTVTCFIDFASAFDSIDRAALWKVMECDREDHSAHKGILLASLA' A
#
# COMPACT_ATOMS: atom_id res chain seq x y z
N MET A 1 -0.29 7.36 -1.39
CA MET A 1 -0.47 5.88 -1.33
C MET A 1 0.88 5.16 -1.34
N CYS A 2 1.07 4.16 -0.47
CA CYS A 2 2.32 3.41 -0.34
C CYS A 2 2.63 2.55 -1.58
N PRO A 3 3.88 2.53 -2.10
CA PRO A 3 4.23 1.77 -3.31
C PRO A 3 4.02 0.26 -3.17
N ASN A 4 4.18 -0.25 -1.94
CA ASN A 4 4.14 -1.67 -1.62
C ASN A 4 2.74 -2.17 -1.27
N GLN A 5 1.73 -1.29 -1.23
CA GLN A 5 0.36 -1.71 -0.96
C GLN A 5 -0.21 -2.47 -2.16
N ALA A 6 -0.68 -3.67 -1.83
CA ALA A 6 -1.19 -4.68 -2.72
C ALA A 6 -2.64 -4.44 -3.10
N GLU A 7 -3.49 -4.62 -2.10
CA GLU A 7 -4.92 -4.67 -2.21
C GLU A 7 -5.51 -3.26 -2.21
N PHE A 8 -6.74 -3.15 -2.73
CA PHE A 8 -7.45 -1.89 -2.93
C PHE A 8 -6.74 -0.94 -3.92
N ARG A 9 -5.94 -1.49 -4.86
CA ARG A 9 -5.35 -0.73 -5.97
C ARG A 9 -5.80 -1.30 -7.32
N PRO A 10 -6.18 -0.45 -8.29
CA PRO A 10 -6.49 -0.90 -9.64
C PRO A 10 -5.29 -1.62 -10.27
N GLY A 11 -5.53 -2.77 -10.89
CA GLY A 11 -4.49 -3.55 -11.57
C GLY A 11 -3.49 -4.25 -10.65
N ARG A 12 -3.88 -4.53 -9.39
CA ARG A 12 -3.09 -5.31 -8.44
C ARG A 12 -3.96 -6.42 -7.86
N ASP A 13 -3.71 -7.65 -8.28
CA ASP A 13 -4.47 -8.81 -7.81
C ASP A 13 -3.70 -9.64 -6.77
N CYS A 14 -4.45 -10.42 -5.99
CA CYS A 14 -3.89 -11.35 -5.02
C CYS A 14 -2.95 -12.38 -5.68
N ALA A 15 -3.26 -12.81 -6.90
CA ALA A 15 -2.43 -13.75 -7.65
C ALA A 15 -1.04 -13.17 -7.96
N ASP A 16 -0.99 -11.90 -8.37
CA ASP A 16 0.27 -11.21 -8.66
C ASP A 16 1.13 -11.05 -7.41
N GLN A 17 0.50 -10.76 -6.27
CA GLN A 17 1.16 -10.68 -4.96
C GLN A 17 1.83 -12.00 -4.58
N ILE A 18 1.07 -13.11 -4.67
CA ILE A 18 1.57 -14.44 -4.36
C ILE A 18 2.69 -14.83 -5.31
N PHE A 19 2.55 -14.54 -6.60
CA PHE A 19 3.60 -14.80 -7.60
C PHE A 19 4.88 -14.04 -7.28
N MET A 20 4.77 -12.74 -6.92
CA MET A 20 5.92 -11.93 -6.53
C MET A 20 6.59 -12.43 -5.26
N LEU A 21 5.81 -12.78 -4.22
CA LEU A 21 6.34 -13.35 -2.98
C LEU A 21 7.11 -14.65 -3.24
N ARG A 22 6.53 -15.56 -4.03
CA ARG A 22 7.19 -16.82 -4.44
C ARG A 22 8.50 -16.54 -5.15
N ARG A 23 8.50 -15.64 -6.13
CA ARG A 23 9.70 -15.30 -6.91
C ARG A 23 10.82 -14.71 -6.04
N VAL A 24 10.47 -13.89 -5.05
CA VAL A 24 11.43 -13.37 -4.08
C VAL A 24 11.99 -14.51 -3.23
N LEU A 25 11.15 -15.38 -2.68
CA LEU A 25 11.59 -16.50 -1.85
C LEU A 25 12.47 -17.48 -2.63
N GLU A 26 12.11 -17.81 -3.88
CA GLU A 26 12.91 -18.67 -4.77
C GLU A 26 14.28 -18.06 -5.05
N HIS A 27 14.34 -16.76 -5.33
CA HIS A 27 15.61 -16.06 -5.54
C HIS A 27 16.49 -16.10 -4.29
N ARG A 28 15.92 -15.79 -3.13
CA ARG A 28 16.64 -15.82 -1.85
C ARG A 28 17.17 -17.21 -1.52
N PHE A 29 16.35 -18.23 -1.75
CA PHE A 29 16.73 -19.63 -1.59
C PHE A 29 17.88 -20.01 -2.53
N LYS A 30 17.79 -19.64 -3.82
CA LYS A 30 18.81 -19.91 -4.84
C LYS A 30 20.20 -19.37 -4.46
N TYR A 31 20.25 -18.19 -3.85
CA TYR A 31 21.50 -17.55 -3.44
C TYR A 31 21.84 -17.78 -1.96
N GLN A 32 21.22 -18.77 -1.31
CA GLN A 32 21.46 -19.14 0.09
C GLN A 32 21.39 -17.95 1.06
N GLN A 33 20.53 -16.98 0.77
CA GLN A 33 20.37 -15.81 1.60
C GLN A 33 19.48 -16.15 2.80
N SER A 34 19.99 -15.89 4.01
CA SER A 34 19.20 -16.02 5.23
C SER A 34 17.93 -15.16 5.13
N THR A 35 16.78 -15.80 5.31
CA THR A 35 15.47 -15.19 5.05
C THR A 35 14.48 -15.68 6.08
N VAL A 36 13.82 -14.76 6.77
CA VAL A 36 12.70 -15.03 7.68
C VAL A 36 11.46 -14.38 7.08
N THR A 37 10.35 -15.13 7.06
CA THR A 37 9.06 -14.64 6.58
C THR A 37 8.07 -14.65 7.74
N CYS A 38 7.43 -13.52 7.99
CA CYS A 38 6.40 -13.39 9.02
C CYS A 38 5.07 -13.05 8.35
N PHE A 39 4.03 -13.81 8.68
CA PHE A 39 2.66 -13.49 8.30
C PHE A 39 2.02 -12.72 9.44
N ILE A 40 1.57 -11.49 9.16
CA ILE A 40 0.91 -10.61 10.12
C ILE A 40 -0.52 -10.42 9.63
N ASP A 41 -1.48 -10.65 10.52
CA ASP A 41 -2.89 -10.44 10.25
C ASP A 41 -3.55 -9.71 11.41
N PHE A 42 -4.59 -8.95 11.12
CA PHE A 42 -5.35 -8.19 12.12
C PHE A 42 -6.65 -8.92 12.43
N ALA A 43 -6.86 -9.29 13.70
CA ALA A 43 -8.05 -10.04 14.13
C ALA A 43 -9.38 -9.35 13.77
N SER A 44 -9.42 -8.01 13.70
CA SER A 44 -10.58 -7.24 13.24
C SER A 44 -10.14 -5.93 12.61
N ALA A 45 -9.55 -6.01 11.42
CA ALA A 45 -8.86 -4.89 10.77
C ALA A 45 -9.74 -3.64 10.58
N PHE A 46 -11.02 -3.81 10.28
CA PHE A 46 -11.95 -2.69 10.06
C PHE A 46 -12.66 -2.23 11.33
N ASP A 47 -12.95 -3.14 12.26
CA ASP A 47 -13.68 -2.83 13.49
C ASP A 47 -12.79 -2.16 14.55
N SER A 48 -11.47 -2.35 14.46
CA SER A 48 -10.51 -1.82 15.44
C SER A 48 -9.98 -0.42 15.12
N ILE A 49 -10.42 0.20 14.03
CA ILE A 49 -9.93 1.51 13.59
C ILE A 49 -10.56 2.64 14.42
N ASP A 50 -9.73 3.54 14.94
CA ASP A 50 -10.21 4.82 15.48
C ASP A 50 -10.83 5.65 14.35
N ARG A 51 -12.16 5.79 14.40
CA ARG A 51 -12.95 6.49 13.38
C ARG A 51 -12.62 7.98 13.32
N ALA A 52 -12.28 8.62 14.42
CA ALA A 52 -11.92 10.04 14.43
C ALA A 52 -10.57 10.24 13.73
N ALA A 53 -9.60 9.36 14.01
CA ALA A 53 -8.31 9.36 13.33
C ALA A 53 -8.47 9.09 11.82
N LEU A 54 -9.32 8.12 11.44
CA LEU A 54 -9.60 7.80 10.05
C LEU A 54 -10.14 9.01 9.27
N TRP A 55 -11.12 9.73 9.82
CA TRP A 55 -11.69 10.91 9.15
C TRP A 55 -10.65 12.01 8.95
N LYS A 56 -9.80 12.25 9.95
CA LYS A 56 -8.73 13.23 9.83
C LYS A 56 -7.75 12.90 8.70
N VAL A 57 -7.39 11.62 8.54
CA VAL A 57 -6.53 11.18 7.43
C VAL A 57 -7.23 11.38 6.08
N MET A 58 -8.52 11.07 6.00
CA MET A 58 -9.30 11.25 4.76
C MET A 58 -9.48 12.73 4.37
N GLU A 59 -9.56 13.63 5.35
CA GLU A 59 -9.59 15.07 5.09
C GLU A 59 -8.25 15.57 4.56
N CYS A 60 -7.14 15.20 5.18
CA CYS A 60 -5.79 15.57 4.70
C CYS A 60 -5.52 15.06 3.28
N ASP A 61 -5.92 13.82 2.94
CA ASP A 61 -5.73 13.30 1.59
C ASP A 61 -6.52 14.11 0.54
N ARG A 62 -7.70 14.64 0.92
CA ARG A 62 -8.52 15.48 0.05
C ARG A 62 -7.89 16.85 -0.20
N GLU A 63 -7.23 17.41 0.82
CA GLU A 63 -6.47 18.66 0.71
C GLU A 63 -5.23 18.47 -0.18
N ASP A 64 -4.48 17.38 -0.01
CA ASP A 64 -3.29 17.07 -0.82
C ASP A 64 -3.64 16.91 -2.31
N HIS A 65 -4.74 16.23 -2.64
CA HIS A 65 -5.19 16.11 -4.03
C HIS A 65 -5.65 17.45 -4.62
N SER A 66 -6.17 18.36 -3.79
CA SER A 66 -6.56 19.71 -4.21
C SER A 66 -5.34 20.60 -4.43
N ALA A 67 -4.34 20.52 -3.54
CA ALA A 67 -3.07 21.21 -3.69
C ALA A 67 -2.31 20.75 -4.94
N HIS A 68 -2.26 19.44 -5.19
CA HIS A 68 -1.57 18.89 -6.36
C HIS A 68 -2.25 19.27 -7.69
N LYS A 69 -3.59 19.43 -7.70
CA LYS A 69 -4.32 19.98 -8.86
C LYS A 69 -4.04 21.47 -9.07
N GLY A 70 -3.97 22.25 -8.00
CA GLY A 70 -3.63 23.67 -8.06
C GLY A 70 -2.23 23.93 -8.61
N ILE A 71 -1.23 23.13 -8.18
CA ILE A 71 0.14 23.21 -8.69
C ILE A 71 0.21 22.83 -10.18
N LEU A 72 -0.52 21.79 -10.60
CA LEU A 72 -0.54 21.36 -11.99
C LEU A 72 -1.18 22.42 -12.90
N LEU A 73 -2.26 23.06 -12.46
CA LEU A 73 -2.88 24.19 -13.16
C LEU A 73 -1.94 25.39 -13.25
N ALA A 74 -1.23 25.72 -12.18
CA ALA A 74 -0.27 26.82 -12.17
C ALA A 74 0.97 26.56 -13.05
N SER A 75 1.33 25.30 -13.29
CA SER A 75 2.45 24.94 -14.16
C SER A 75 2.07 24.86 -15.66
N LEU A 76 0.77 24.93 -15.97
CA LEU A 76 0.23 24.89 -17.33
C LEU A 76 -0.23 26.28 -17.83
N ALA A 77 -0.16 27.30 -16.97
CA ALA A 77 -0.42 28.71 -17.30
C ALA A 77 0.91 29.46 -17.48
#